data_AF-A0A6B3HIA7-F1
#
_entry.id   AF-A0A6B3HIA7-F1
#
_cell.length_a   1.000
_cell.length_b   1.000
_cell.length_c   1.000
_cell.angle_alpha   90.00
_cell.angle_beta   90.00
_cell.angle_gamma   90.00
#
_symmetry.space_group_name_H-M   'P 1'
#
loop_
_entity.id
_entity.type
_entity.pdbx_description
1 polymer ?
#
loop_
_entity_poly.entity_id
_entity_poly.type
_entity_poly.pdbx_seq_one_letter_code
_entity_poly.pdbx_strand_id
1 'polypeptide(L)'
;PKATGTPVTYAGVRIVEAALVDAGYLTKPLLDGHFGTATVTAYSRWQKSKAGGGYKGAAADGIPGKDSLTRLGKKYGFTVTP
;
A
#
# COMPACT_ATOMS: atom_id res chain seq x y z
N PRO A 1 -1.84 -20.72 18.31
CA PRO A 1 -1.34 -19.34 18.18
C PRO A 1 -1.15 -18.96 16.69
N LYS A 2 -2.21 -18.48 16.03
CA LYS A 2 -2.06 -17.81 14.74
C LYS A 2 -1.53 -16.42 15.03
N ALA A 3 -0.34 -16.10 14.55
CA ALA A 3 0.08 -14.72 14.51
C ALA A 3 -0.99 -13.95 13.72
N THR A 4 -1.69 -13.04 14.38
CA THR A 4 -2.66 -12.11 13.81
C THR A 4 -1.91 -11.05 12.99
N GLY A 5 -1.14 -11.50 12.01
CA GLY A 5 -0.72 -10.68 10.88
C GLY A 5 -1.61 -11.11 9.74
N THR A 6 -2.65 -10.32 9.44
CA THR A 6 -3.45 -10.53 8.23
C THR A 6 -2.48 -10.68 7.07
N PRO A 7 -2.38 -11.85 6.42
CA PRO A 7 -1.56 -11.94 5.23
C PRO A 7 -2.17 -10.92 4.30
N VAL A 8 -1.41 -9.89 3.94
CA VAL A 8 -1.67 -9.13 2.73
C VAL A 8 -1.59 -10.18 1.64
N THR A 9 -2.73 -10.78 1.33
CA THR A 9 -2.82 -11.79 0.29
C THR A 9 -2.27 -11.12 -0.96
N TYR A 10 -1.49 -11.85 -1.77
CA TYR A 10 -0.85 -11.33 -2.99
C TYR A 10 -1.79 -10.47 -3.87
N ALA A 11 -3.11 -10.75 -3.82
CA ALA A 11 -4.15 -9.94 -4.44
C ALA A 11 -4.20 -8.48 -3.91
N GLY A 12 -4.11 -8.27 -2.60
CA GLY A 12 -4.06 -6.94 -1.99
C GLY A 12 -2.79 -6.17 -2.36
N VAL A 13 -1.65 -6.87 -2.48
CA VAL A 13 -0.39 -6.24 -2.91
C VAL A 13 -0.50 -5.71 -4.33
N ARG A 14 -1.05 -6.49 -5.27
CA ARG A 14 -1.24 -6.04 -6.66
C ARG A 14 -2.15 -4.82 -6.78
N ILE A 15 -3.20 -4.75 -5.95
CA ILE A 15 -4.11 -3.58 -5.93
C ILE A 15 -3.35 -2.34 -5.42
N VAL A 16 -2.53 -2.49 -4.38
CA VAL A 16 -1.68 -1.41 -3.87
C VAL A 16 -0.66 -0.97 -4.90
N GLU A 17 0.03 -1.92 -5.53
CA GLU A 17 1.00 -1.64 -6.58
C GLU A 17 0.35 -0.92 -7.75
N ALA A 18 -0.81 -1.38 -8.23
CA ALA A 18 -1.57 -0.70 -9.27
C ALA A 18 -1.88 0.75 -8.89
N ALA A 19 -2.34 0.98 -7.66
CA ALA A 19 -2.62 2.31 -7.15
C ALA A 19 -1.36 3.17 -7.01
N LEU A 20 -0.22 2.59 -6.59
CA LEU A 20 1.06 3.30 -6.51
C LEU A 20 1.63 3.63 -7.91
N VAL A 21 1.39 2.78 -8.90
CA VAL A 21 1.72 3.04 -10.31
C VAL A 21 0.88 4.18 -10.85
N ASP A 22 -0.43 4.15 -10.61
CA ASP A 22 -1.35 5.22 -11.00
C ASP A 22 -1.01 6.55 -10.31
N ALA A 23 -0.56 6.47 -9.05
CA ALA A 23 -0.03 7.59 -8.29
C ALA A 23 1.33 8.11 -8.77
N GLY A 24 2.02 7.39 -9.66
CA GLY A 24 3.38 7.72 -10.13
C GLY A 24 4.50 7.47 -9.12
N TYR A 25 4.25 6.73 -8.02
CA TYR A 25 5.29 6.35 -7.04
C TYR A 25 5.97 5.02 -7.36
N LEU A 26 5.34 4.17 -8.16
CA LEU A 26 5.86 2.85 -8.54
C LEU A 26 5.87 2.70 -10.06
N THR A 27 6.78 1.89 -10.58
CA THR A 27 6.82 1.56 -11.99
C THR A 27 5.99 0.30 -12.26
N LYS A 28 5.30 0.28 -13.41
CA LYS A 28 4.48 -0.85 -13.89
C LYS A 28 5.16 -2.24 -13.84
N PRO A 29 6.49 -2.38 -14.06
CA PRO A 29 7.18 -3.67 -13.94
C PRO A 29 7.22 -4.24 -12.52
N LEU A 30 7.05 -3.41 -11.48
CA LEU A 30 7.05 -3.82 -10.08
C LEU A 30 5.67 -4.30 -9.61
N LEU A 31 4.70 -4.44 -10.53
CA LEU A 31 3.39 -5.01 -10.25
C LEU A 31 3.44 -6.53 -10.39
N ASP A 32 4.25 -7.18 -9.55
CA ASP A 32 4.37 -8.63 -9.53
C ASP A 32 3.52 -9.26 -8.42
N GLY A 33 2.98 -8.44 -7.52
CA GLY A 33 2.29 -8.86 -6.32
C GLY A 33 3.24 -9.16 -5.17
N HIS A 34 4.51 -8.76 -5.28
CA HIS A 34 5.53 -9.02 -4.29
C HIS A 34 5.92 -7.73 -3.59
N PHE A 35 5.72 -7.71 -2.27
CA PHE A 35 5.97 -6.52 -1.48
C PHE A 35 7.48 -6.33 -1.22
N GLY A 36 8.23 -6.01 -2.27
CA GLY A 36 9.67 -5.76 -2.24
C GLY A 36 10.02 -4.37 -1.72
N THR A 37 11.32 -4.09 -1.57
CA THR A 37 11.82 -2.82 -1.03
C THR A 37 11.39 -1.61 -1.85
N ALA A 38 11.23 -1.77 -3.17
CA ALA A 38 10.73 -0.71 -4.05
C ALA A 38 9.27 -0.37 -3.72
N THR A 39 8.41 -1.37 -3.54
CA THR A 39 7.00 -1.21 -3.14
C THR A 39 6.91 -0.58 -1.74
N VAL A 40 7.71 -1.04 -0.78
CA VAL A 40 7.82 -0.45 0.57
C VAL A 40 8.20 1.03 0.50
N THR A 41 9.21 1.38 -0.31
CA THR A 41 9.68 2.77 -0.44
C THR A 41 8.62 3.66 -1.09
N ALA A 42 7.98 3.18 -2.17
CA ALA A 42 6.89 3.88 -2.83
C ALA A 42 5.70 4.07 -1.89
N TYR A 43 5.34 3.03 -1.14
CA TYR A 43 4.25 3.08 -0.17
C TYR A 43 4.56 4.03 0.99
N SER A 44 5.78 4.03 1.53
CA SER A 44 6.23 4.97 2.56
C SER A 44 6.12 6.42 2.08
N ARG A 45 6.53 6.71 0.83
CA ARG A 45 6.38 8.04 0.22
C ARG A 45 4.91 8.42 0.06
N TRP A 46 4.07 7.48 -0.36
CA TRP A 46 2.63 7.70 -0.46
C TRP A 46 1.99 7.96 0.91
N GLN A 47 2.34 7.20 1.95
CA GLN A 47 1.89 7.40 3.33
C GLN A 47 2.26 8.78 3.86
N LYS A 48 3.48 9.26 3.58
CA LYS A 48 3.95 10.62 3.93
C LYS A 48 3.26 11.73 3.13
N SER A 49 2.73 11.40 1.95
CA SER A 49 2.02 12.36 1.10
C SER A 49 0.64 12.71 1.68
N LYS A 50 0.09 13.86 1.27
CA LYS A 50 -1.32 14.21 1.55
C LYS A 50 -2.30 13.14 1.09
N ALA A 51 -1.93 12.37 0.05
CA ALA A 51 -2.74 11.26 -0.45
C ALA A 51 -2.87 10.10 0.54
N GLY A 52 -1.78 9.74 1.22
CA GLY A 52 -1.77 8.68 2.23
C GLY A 52 -2.32 9.12 3.58
N GLY A 53 -2.35 10.42 3.86
CA GLY A 53 -2.82 10.96 5.14
C GLY A 53 -1.75 11.73 5.91
N GLY A 54 -0.57 11.93 5.31
CA GLY A 54 0.50 12.72 5.92
C GLY A 54 1.13 12.02 7.13
N TYR A 55 1.21 10.69 7.10
CA TYR A 55 1.83 9.90 8.16
C TYR A 55 3.30 10.31 8.34
N LYS A 56 3.75 10.43 9.58
CA LYS A 56 5.12 10.81 9.96
C LYS A 56 5.70 9.77 10.91
N GLY A 57 7.01 9.53 10.82
CA GLY A 57 7.71 8.56 11.67
C GLY A 57 7.28 7.11 11.43
N ALA A 58 7.10 6.36 12.52
CA ALA A 58 6.78 4.93 12.55
C ALA A 58 5.33 4.56 12.15
N ALA A 59 4.68 5.42 11.38
CA ALA A 59 3.40 5.14 10.71
C ALA A 59 3.54 5.14 9.18
N ALA A 60 4.72 5.55 8.68
CA ALA A 60 5.06 5.56 7.26
C ALA A 60 6.17 4.54 6.97
N ASP A 61 6.08 3.35 7.58
CA ASP A 61 7.08 2.28 7.49
C ASP A 61 7.02 1.56 6.14
N GLY A 62 6.10 1.96 5.27
CA GLY A 62 5.85 1.30 4.00
C GLY A 62 5.03 0.03 4.15
N ILE A 63 4.55 -0.31 5.36
CA ILE A 63 3.71 -1.48 5.58
C ILE A 63 2.24 -1.13 5.34
N PRO A 64 1.54 -1.87 4.46
CA PRO A 64 0.12 -1.65 4.18
C PRO A 64 -0.75 -2.12 5.35
N GLY A 65 -1.25 -1.16 6.13
CA GLY A 65 -2.28 -1.39 7.15
C GLY A 65 -3.70 -1.21 6.57
N LYS A 66 -4.70 -1.82 7.21
CA LYS A 66 -6.12 -1.74 6.79
C LYS A 66 -6.61 -0.30 6.57
N ASP A 67 -6.26 0.63 7.45
CA ASP A 67 -6.63 2.05 7.33
C ASP A 67 -5.98 2.72 6.11
N SER A 68 -4.69 2.44 5.89
CA SER A 68 -3.95 2.97 4.74
C SER A 68 -4.51 2.40 3.43
N LEU A 69 -4.81 1.10 3.38
CA LEU A 69 -5.48 0.45 2.25
C LEU A 69 -6.86 1.06 1.98
N THR A 70 -7.64 1.33 3.03
CA THR A 70 -8.98 1.91 2.88
C THR A 70 -8.92 3.32 2.30
N ARG A 71 -7.91 4.14 2.69
CA ARG A 71 -7.68 5.45 2.08
C ARG A 71 -7.22 5.35 0.62
N LEU A 72 -6.30 4.43 0.34
CA LEU A 72 -5.84 4.15 -1.01
C LEU A 72 -7.04 3.72 -1.88
N GLY A 73 -7.87 2.82 -1.38
CA GLY A 73 -9.09 2.36 -2.03
C GLY A 73 -10.09 3.47 -2.31
N LYS A 74 -10.35 4.34 -1.33
CA LYS A 74 -11.20 5.53 -1.54
C LYS A 74 -10.64 6.49 -2.59
N LYS A 75 -9.33 6.55 -2.75
CA LYS A 75 -8.68 7.48 -3.68
C LYS A 75 -8.56 6.92 -5.11
N TYR A 76 -8.29 5.63 -5.23
CA TYR A 76 -8.07 4.94 -6.51
C TYR A 76 -9.27 4.08 -6.96
N GLY A 77 -10.36 4.07 -6.19
CA GLY A 77 -11.64 3.46 -6.59
C GLY A 77 -11.74 1.95 -6.36
N PHE A 78 -11.03 1.40 -5.37
CA PHE A 78 -11.16 -0.02 -5.00
C PHE A 78 -11.65 -0.21 -3.55
N THR A 79 -12.42 -1.27 -3.32
CA THR A 79 -13.01 -1.57 -2.01
C THR A 79 -12.14 -2.57 -1.26
N VAL A 80 -11.77 -2.24 -0.03
CA VAL A 80 -11.08 -3.16 0.88
C VAL A 80 -12.12 -3.91 1.69
N THR A 81 -12.35 -5.19 1.38
CA THR A 81 -13.24 -6.06 2.14
C THR A 81 -12.49 -6.77 3.27
N PRO A 82 -13.06 -6.86 4.48
CA PRO A 82 -12.46 -7.57 5.61
C PRO A 82 -12.38 -9.08 5.43
#